data_AF-A0A7V9KRA3-F1
#
_entry.id   AF-A0A7V9KRA3-F1
#
_cell.length_a   1.000
_cell.length_b   1.000
_cell.length_c   1.000
_cell.angle_alpha   90.00
_cell.angle_beta   90.00
_cell.angle_gamma   90.00
#
_symmetry.space_group_name_H-M   'P 1'
#
loop_
_entity.id
_entity.type
_entity.pdbx_description
1 polymer ?
#
loop_
_entity_poly.entity_id
_entity_poly.type
_entity_poly.pdbx_seq_one_letter_code
_entity_poly.pdbx_strand_id
1 'polypeptide(L)'
;MPTRASGYIRDGERLENASPIDMPLLTGGGNLDSTIDDLSKWHQALKAGLLISKASYEAMYTPFKANYAYGWVVRTERNRKRIQHGGGVPGFGATIRRFRRRRSPLSLHCD
;
A
#
# COMPACT_ATOMS: atom_id res chain seq x y z
N MET A 1 12.63 -4.85 15.28
CA MET A 1 11.18 -4.67 15.55
C MET A 1 10.71 -5.80 16.45
N PRO A 2 10.37 -5.54 17.73
CA PRO A 2 9.59 -6.49 18.53
C PRO A 2 8.31 -6.84 17.77
N THR A 3 7.86 -8.09 17.85
CA THR A 3 6.62 -8.59 17.19
C THR A 3 6.54 -8.46 15.66
N ARG A 4 7.67 -8.38 14.94
CA ARG A 4 7.66 -8.44 13.46
C ARG A 4 7.20 -9.82 12.99
N ALA A 5 6.33 -9.86 11.98
CA ALA A 5 5.96 -11.11 11.31
C ALA A 5 7.20 -11.77 10.68
N SER A 6 7.17 -13.11 10.61
CA SER A 6 8.13 -13.89 9.81
C SER A 6 7.64 -13.98 8.38
N GLY A 7 8.52 -13.72 7.41
CA GLY A 7 8.18 -13.82 5.99
C GLY A 7 8.48 -15.21 5.47
N TYR A 8 7.70 -15.68 4.48
CA TYR A 8 7.86 -17.02 3.92
C TYR A 8 7.87 -17.01 2.39
N ILE A 9 8.73 -17.84 1.81
CA ILE A 9 8.74 -18.16 0.38
C ILE A 9 8.29 -19.60 0.18
N ARG A 10 7.71 -19.87 -0.99
CA ARG A 10 7.29 -21.22 -1.37
C ARG A 10 8.31 -21.83 -2.31
N ASP A 11 8.87 -22.98 -1.92
CA ASP A 11 9.71 -23.83 -2.77
C ASP A 11 8.97 -25.15 -3.04
N GLY A 12 8.36 -25.25 -4.23
CA GLY A 12 7.43 -26.33 -4.54
C GLY A 12 6.25 -26.39 -3.56
N GLU A 13 6.12 -27.49 -2.83
CA GLU A 13 5.10 -27.67 -1.78
C GLU A 13 5.54 -27.16 -0.40
N ARG A 14 6.81 -26.80 -0.21
CA ARG A 14 7.37 -26.39 1.08
C ARG A 14 7.25 -24.89 1.28
N LEU A 15 6.92 -24.49 2.50
CA LEU A 15 7.02 -23.10 2.97
C LEU A 15 8.29 -22.96 3.79
N GLU A 16 9.16 -22.04 3.38
CA GLU A 16 10.44 -21.81 4.03
C GLU A 16 10.56 -20.34 4.42
N ASN A 17 11.29 -20.06 5.51
CA ASN A 17 11.48 -18.69 5.95
C ASN A 17 12.26 -17.91 4.88
N ALA A 18 11.77 -16.73 4.53
CA ALA A 18 12.46 -15.88 3.58
C ALA A 18 13.76 -15.36 4.20
N SER A 19 14.85 -15.42 3.42
CA SER A 19 16.12 -14.83 3.85
C SER A 19 15.93 -13.36 4.23
N PRO A 20 16.59 -12.88 5.30
CA PRO A 20 16.56 -11.46 5.65
C PRO A 20 16.98 -10.62 4.46
N ILE A 21 16.13 -9.68 4.08
CA ILE A 21 16.45 -8.72 3.03
C ILE A 21 16.85 -7.42 3.69
N ASP A 22 18.09 -7.01 3.47
CA ASP A 22 18.53 -5.66 3.77
C ASP A 22 18.42 -4.81 2.50
N MET A 23 17.51 -3.84 2.49
CA MET A 23 17.27 -2.92 1.36
C MET A 23 17.44 -1.46 1.80
N PRO A 24 18.65 -1.05 2.26
CA PRO A 24 18.88 0.26 2.85
C PRO A 24 18.66 1.41 1.87
N LEU A 25 18.64 1.14 0.56
CA LEU A 25 18.51 2.12 -0.50
C LEU A 25 17.06 2.35 -1.00
N LEU A 26 16.07 1.60 -0.49
CA LEU A 26 14.67 1.69 -0.96
C LEU A 26 13.82 2.75 -0.22
N THR A 27 14.42 3.82 0.30
CA THR A 27 13.79 4.80 1.21
C THR A 27 12.61 5.61 0.64
N GLY A 28 12.23 5.41 -0.63
CA GLY A 28 11.00 5.95 -1.23
C GLY A 28 10.19 4.96 -2.09
N GLY A 29 10.72 3.75 -2.33
CA GLY A 29 10.10 2.73 -3.17
C GLY A 29 9.66 1.47 -2.43
N GLY A 30 10.02 1.33 -1.15
CA GLY A 30 9.73 0.17 -0.32
C GLY A 30 10.37 0.29 1.07
N ASN A 31 10.57 -0.84 1.75
CA ASN A 31 11.26 -0.92 3.05
C ASN A 31 10.62 -0.07 4.18
N LEU A 32 9.29 0.00 4.20
CA LEU A 32 8.51 0.56 5.30
C LEU A 32 7.90 -0.59 6.11
N ASP A 33 8.26 -0.66 7.39
CA ASP A 33 7.58 -1.53 8.36
C ASP A 33 6.38 -0.80 8.97
N SER A 34 5.23 -1.45 9.03
CA SER A 34 4.01 -0.88 9.61
C SER A 34 3.07 -1.95 10.16
N THR A 35 2.03 -1.52 10.86
CA THR A 35 0.93 -2.37 11.34
C THR A 35 -0.37 -2.00 10.63
N ILE A 36 -1.38 -2.89 10.68
CA ILE A 36 -2.73 -2.57 10.16
C ILE A 36 -3.31 -1.32 10.83
N ASP A 37 -3.07 -1.16 12.13
CA ASP A 37 -3.53 -0.01 12.90
C ASP A 37 -2.87 1.29 12.45
N ASP A 38 -1.57 1.27 12.20
CA ASP A 38 -0.83 2.45 11.73
C ASP A 38 -1.25 2.84 10.31
N LEU A 39 -1.43 1.86 9.42
CA LEU A 39 -1.98 2.11 8.07
C LEU A 39 -3.40 2.66 8.13
N SER A 40 -4.22 2.20 9.08
CA SER A 40 -5.56 2.73 9.32
C SER A 40 -5.53 4.19 9.79
N LYS A 41 -4.68 4.51 10.77
CA LYS A 41 -4.48 5.90 11.26
C LYS A 41 -3.99 6.81 10.15
N TRP A 42 -2.97 6.39 9.41
CA TRP A 42 -2.43 7.12 8.26
C TRP A 42 -3.52 7.40 7.22
N HIS A 43 -4.32 6.40 6.87
CA HIS A 43 -5.40 6.55 5.90
C HIS A 43 -6.48 7.54 6.36
N GLN A 44 -6.84 7.48 7.64
CA GLN A 44 -7.82 8.39 8.24
C GLN A 44 -7.30 9.84 8.26
N ALA A 45 -6.07 10.07 8.72
CA ALA A 45 -5.44 11.39 8.74
C ALA A 45 -5.30 11.99 7.33
N LEU A 46 -4.92 11.16 6.35
CA LEU A 46 -4.81 11.58 4.95
C LEU A 46 -6.17 12.03 4.38
N LYS A 47 -7.25 11.29 4.67
CA LYS A 47 -8.61 11.65 4.23
C LYS A 47 -9.16 12.88 4.94
N ALA A 48 -8.77 13.10 6.20
CA ALA A 48 -9.14 14.27 6.96
C ALA A 48 -8.37 15.54 6.52
N GLY A 49 -7.42 15.42 5.58
CA GLY A 49 -6.63 16.54 5.08
C GLY A 49 -5.59 17.04 6.08
N LEU A 50 -5.19 16.21 7.05
CA LEU A 50 -4.27 16.58 8.12
C LEU A 50 -2.80 16.47 7.72
N LEU A 51 -2.49 15.73 6.64
CA LEU A 51 -1.11 15.39 6.27
C LEU A 51 -0.56 16.23 5.12
N ILE A 52 -1.41 16.58 4.14
CA ILE A 52 -1.00 17.26 2.92
C ILE A 52 -2.09 18.25 2.48
N SER A 53 -1.71 19.24 1.68
CA SER A 53 -2.67 20.20 1.13
C SER A 53 -3.76 19.51 0.29
N LYS A 54 -4.93 20.15 0.17
CA LYS A 54 -6.01 19.67 -0.71
C LYS A 54 -5.54 19.52 -2.16
N ALA A 55 -4.70 20.44 -2.64
CA ALA A 55 -4.14 20.38 -3.99
C ALA A 55 -3.22 19.15 -4.17
N SER A 56 -2.32 18.90 -3.22
CA SER A 56 -1.45 17.72 -3.21
C SER A 56 -2.26 16.42 -3.13
N TYR A 57 -3.33 16.40 -2.34
CA TYR A 57 -4.23 15.25 -2.22
C TYR A 57 -4.92 14.90 -3.55
N GLU A 58 -5.42 15.88 -4.29
CA GLU A 58 -6.02 15.63 -5.61
C GLU A 58 -4.96 15.23 -6.63
N ALA A 59 -3.78 15.87 -6.63
CA ALA A 59 -2.66 15.52 -7.51
C ALA A 59 -2.20 14.06 -7.30
N MET A 60 -2.11 13.62 -6.04
CA MET A 60 -1.70 12.26 -5.66
C MET A 60 -2.56 11.15 -6.30
N TYR A 61 -3.83 11.43 -6.60
CA TYR A 61 -4.75 10.47 -7.21
C TYR A 61 -5.13 10.81 -8.65
N THR A 62 -4.45 11.77 -9.27
CA THR A 62 -4.67 12.14 -10.67
C THR A 62 -3.67 11.39 -11.54
N PRO A 63 -4.12 10.48 -12.43
CA PRO A 63 -3.22 9.72 -13.28
C PRO A 63 -2.49 10.63 -14.27
N PHE A 64 -1.20 10.36 -14.45
CA PHE A 64 -0.38 11.04 -15.45
C PHE A 64 -0.08 10.12 -16.65
N LYS A 65 0.25 8.85 -16.39
CA LYS A 65 0.61 7.88 -17.45
C LYS A 65 -0.01 6.53 -17.16
N ALA A 66 -0.71 5.95 -18.13
CA ALA A 66 -1.23 4.57 -18.10
C ALA A 66 -1.93 4.19 -16.78
N ASN A 67 -2.83 5.06 -16.28
CA ASN A 67 -3.56 4.88 -15.02
C ASN A 67 -2.69 4.95 -13.75
N TYR A 68 -1.44 5.41 -13.84
CA TYR A 68 -0.55 5.61 -12.69
C TYR A 68 -0.50 7.09 -12.28
N ALA A 69 -0.73 7.33 -11.00
CA ALA A 69 -0.61 8.63 -10.31
C ALA A 69 0.63 8.60 -9.39
N TYR A 70 0.73 9.50 -8.40
CA TYR A 70 1.88 9.51 -7.48
C TYR A 70 1.85 8.33 -6.51
N GLY A 71 2.40 7.20 -6.94
CA GLY A 71 2.44 5.96 -6.16
C GLY A 71 1.09 5.24 -6.11
N TRP A 72 0.20 5.45 -7.08
CA TRP A 72 -1.12 4.79 -7.11
C TRP A 72 -1.52 4.35 -8.50
N VAL A 73 -2.05 3.14 -8.62
CA VAL A 73 -2.83 2.70 -9.77
C VAL A 73 -4.28 3.14 -9.58
N VAL A 74 -4.80 3.91 -10.52
CA VAL A 74 -6.17 4.44 -10.49
C VAL A 74 -6.94 3.93 -11.70
N ARG A 75 -7.94 3.08 -11.47
CA ARG A 75 -8.78 2.51 -12.54
C ARG A 75 -10.25 2.75 -12.27
N THR A 76 -11.06 2.75 -13.32
CA THR A 76 -12.52 2.76 -13.17
C THR A 76 -13.03 1.33 -13.23
N GLU A 77 -13.77 0.91 -12.19
CA GLU A 77 -14.41 -0.39 -12.13
C GLU A 77 -15.85 -0.24 -11.66
N ARG A 78 -16.79 -0.84 -12.40
CA ARG A 78 -18.23 -0.74 -12.11
C ARG A 78 -18.65 0.72 -11.86
N ASN A 79 -18.21 1.63 -12.74
CA ASN A 79 -18.42 3.09 -12.67
C ASN A 79 -17.89 3.77 -11.39
N ARG A 80 -16.90 3.17 -10.71
CA ARG A 80 -16.27 3.75 -9.51
C ARG A 80 -14.76 3.84 -9.70
N LYS A 81 -14.17 4.98 -9.33
CA LYS A 81 -12.70 5.13 -9.28
C LYS A 81 -12.15 4.26 -8.15
N ARG A 82 -11.42 3.21 -8.50
CA ARG A 82 -10.59 2.40 -7.61
C ARG A 82 -9.17 2.95 -7.61
N ILE A 83 -8.61 3.09 -6.42
CA ILE A 83 -7.25 3.52 -6.17
C ILE A 83 -6.57 2.37 -5.41
N GLN A 84 -5.42 1.91 -5.91
CA GLN A 84 -4.70 0.82 -5.28
C GLN A 84 -3.19 0.92 -5.48
N HIS A 85 -2.44 0.32 -4.58
CA HIS A 85 -1.02 0.06 -4.76
C HIS A 85 -0.66 -1.22 -4.01
N GLY A 86 0.30 -1.96 -4.55
CA GLY A 86 0.78 -3.22 -3.99
C GLY A 86 2.28 -3.12 -3.71
N GLY A 87 2.71 -3.76 -2.64
CA GLY A 87 4.11 -3.93 -2.28
C GLY A 87 4.43 -5.41 -2.18
N GLY A 88 5.65 -5.77 -2.57
CA GLY A 88 6.13 -7.14 -2.49
C GLY A 88 7.63 -7.16 -2.28
N VAL A 89 8.06 -7.92 -1.31
CA VAL A 89 9.45 -8.31 -1.07
C VAL A 89 9.47 -9.81 -0.79
N PRO A 90 10.55 -10.56 -1.06
CA PRO A 90 10.60 -11.97 -0.69
C PRO A 90 10.17 -12.18 0.77
N GLY A 91 9.16 -13.03 0.96
CA GLY A 91 8.56 -13.29 2.26
C GLY A 91 7.30 -12.50 2.61
N PHE A 92 6.98 -11.42 1.91
CA PHE A 92 5.85 -10.55 2.24
C PHE A 92 5.16 -9.95 1.00
N GLY A 93 3.84 -10.03 0.97
CA GLY A 93 2.98 -9.31 0.04
C GLY A 93 2.04 -8.36 0.79
N ALA A 94 1.78 -7.19 0.23
CA ALA A 94 0.76 -6.28 0.76
C ALA A 94 0.04 -5.52 -0.35
N THR A 95 -1.25 -5.23 -0.15
CA THR A 95 -2.03 -4.38 -1.07
C THR A 95 -2.96 -3.45 -0.28
N ILE A 96 -2.93 -2.18 -0.66
CA ILE A 96 -3.86 -1.15 -0.19
C ILE A 96 -4.83 -0.83 -1.31
N ARG A 97 -6.14 -0.96 -1.07
CA ARG A 97 -7.18 -0.68 -2.06
C ARG A 97 -8.34 0.12 -1.48
N ARG A 98 -8.81 1.11 -2.24
CA ARG A 98 -10.00 1.91 -1.89
C ARG A 98 -10.79 2.34 -3.12
N PHE A 99 -12.09 2.58 -2.93
CA PHE A 99 -12.92 3.27 -3.91
C PHE A 99 -13.11 4.74 -3.51
N ARG A 100 -13.20 5.67 -4.46
CA ARG A 100 -13.42 7.10 -4.15
C ARG A 100 -14.93 7.40 -4.02
N ARG A 101 -15.45 7.46 -2.78
CA ARG A 101 -16.78 8.01 -2.37
C ARG A 101 -16.61 8.79 -1.06
N ARG A 102 -17.60 9.61 -0.67
CA ARG A 102 -17.64 10.35 0.62
C ARG A 102 -17.47 9.45 1.86
N ARG A 103 -17.83 8.16 1.80
CA ARG A 103 -17.59 7.14 2.85
C ARG A 103 -17.22 5.81 2.23
N SER A 104 -15.95 5.65 1.85
CA SER A 104 -15.44 4.37 1.37
C SER A 104 -14.60 3.65 2.42
N PRO A 105 -14.83 2.36 2.65
CA PRO A 105 -13.95 1.52 3.46
C PRO A 105 -12.62 1.29 2.75
N LEU A 106 -11.55 1.21 3.55
CA LEU A 106 -10.23 0.78 3.12
C LEU A 106 -10.18 -0.75 3.17
N SER A 107 -9.64 -1.39 2.13
CA SER A 107 -9.27 -2.81 2.18
C SER A 107 -7.75 -2.91 2.21
N LEU A 108 -7.23 -3.59 3.23
CA LEU A 108 -5.83 -3.96 3.39
C LEU A 108 -5.75 -5.48 3.30
N HIS A 109 -4.79 -5.99 2.53
CA HIS A 109 -4.50 -7.40 2.42
C HIS A 109 -2.99 -7.60 2.54
N CYS A 110 -2.57 -8.51 3.39
CA CYS A 110 -1.18 -8.89 3.56
C CYS A 110 -1.09 -10.41 3.49
N ASP A 111 -0.14 -10.91 2.71
CA ASP A 111 0.17 -12.33 2.50
C ASP A 111 1.61 -12.63 2.93
#